data_AF-A0A962VSG9-F1
#
_entry.id   AF-A0A962VSG9-F1
#
_cell.length_a   1.000
_cell.length_b   1.000
_cell.length_c   1.000
_cell.angle_alpha   90.00
_cell.angle_beta   90.00
_cell.angle_gamma   90.00
#
_symmetry.space_group_name_H-M   'P 1'
#
loop_
_entity.id
_entity.type
_entity.pdbx_description
1 polymer ?
#
loop_
_entity_poly.entity_id
_entity_poly.type
_entity_poly.pdbx_seq_one_letter_code
_entity_poly.pdbx_strand_id
1 'polypeptide(L)'
;IAHQPGLKAVELFEAVADGRIKALWIMGTNPVVSLPDADSAREALKRCPLVVVSDAIADTDTVRLAHIKLPALTWGEKDGAVTNSERRISRQRAFLPPPGEAQPDWWAVTQVARRLGFGALFPFESPAAIFREHAALSGFENEAGRRDFDISALAELADADYDALQPVQWPLPRSATAGAARLFGAGGFFTADRKARCIAVGPRGPAHVVNDSFPLALNSGRIRDQWHTMTRTGKTARLTSHIPEPYLEIHPVDALACSVGENTLARVHSRWGEMIVRVRTSPEQQPGSVFVPMHWGSPLAPRGRVNAAVNPAVDPLSGQPESKHTPVRVQAYRPRWHGFLLCRQAMAPPEVEYRVSIRDRGCWRYELAGETAVEHWPTWARDLLGDDPGWEWLEFADASAGRYRGAVLVDGRLQACLFVAPSHELPLRGWLAGLFAVQNLDSAQRASLLAGRPGQGQRDQGRIVCACFGVGLNTLTAAIREQQLTTPQAIGVALKAGTNCGSCVPELRQLITQT
;
A
#
# COMPACT_ATOMS: atom_id res chain seq x y z
N ILE A 1 -11.27 -34.61 -13.59
CA ILE A 1 -11.55 -33.51 -12.64
C ILE A 1 -10.56 -33.65 -11.49
N ALA A 2 -10.11 -32.56 -10.84
CA ALA A 2 -9.11 -32.64 -9.77
C ALA A 2 -9.62 -33.47 -8.57
N HIS A 3 -8.79 -34.38 -8.06
CA HIS A 3 -9.13 -35.25 -6.92
C HIS A 3 -8.51 -34.78 -5.60
N GLN A 4 -7.72 -33.70 -5.62
CA GLN A 4 -7.02 -33.15 -4.47
C GLN A 4 -6.93 -31.62 -4.58
N PRO A 5 -6.77 -30.90 -3.46
CA PRO A 5 -6.52 -29.46 -3.47
C PRO A 5 -5.28 -29.09 -4.29
N GLY A 6 -5.30 -27.88 -4.87
CA GLY A 6 -4.11 -27.29 -5.49
C GLY A 6 -3.09 -26.80 -4.46
N LEU A 7 -1.94 -26.32 -4.95
CA LEU A 7 -0.88 -25.75 -4.12
C LEU A 7 -1.34 -24.46 -3.44
N LYS A 8 -0.88 -24.22 -2.22
CA LYS A 8 -1.07 -22.94 -1.52
C LYS A 8 -0.14 -21.88 -2.10
N ALA A 9 -0.38 -20.61 -1.78
CA ALA A 9 0.30 -19.50 -2.46
C ALA A 9 1.84 -19.56 -2.39
N VAL A 10 2.44 -19.83 -1.23
CA VAL A 10 3.91 -19.92 -1.11
C VAL A 10 4.45 -21.12 -1.89
N GLU A 11 3.87 -22.31 -1.69
CA GLU A 11 4.21 -23.55 -2.41
C GLU A 11 4.03 -23.43 -3.93
N LEU A 12 3.04 -22.65 -4.39
CA LEU A 12 2.80 -22.36 -5.79
C LEU A 12 3.98 -21.59 -6.39
N PHE A 13 4.49 -20.58 -5.70
CA PHE A 13 5.65 -19.81 -6.19
C PHE A 13 6.95 -20.60 -6.14
N GLU A 14 7.12 -21.51 -5.17
CA GLU A 14 8.20 -22.51 -5.18
C GLU A 14 8.06 -23.45 -6.39
N ALA A 15 6.85 -23.90 -6.71
CA ALA A 15 6.63 -24.75 -7.87
C ALA A 15 6.86 -24.03 -9.21
N VAL A 16 6.63 -22.72 -9.28
CA VAL A 16 7.02 -21.88 -10.42
C VAL A 16 8.54 -21.76 -10.45
N ALA A 17 9.18 -21.50 -9.30
CA ALA A 17 10.61 -21.35 -9.17
C ALA A 17 11.39 -22.57 -9.69
N ASP A 18 10.91 -23.78 -9.37
CA ASP A 18 11.52 -25.06 -9.75
C ASP A 18 11.05 -25.59 -11.13
N GLY A 19 10.18 -24.85 -11.83
CA GLY A 19 9.72 -25.18 -13.17
C GLY A 19 8.63 -26.26 -13.26
N ARG A 20 8.06 -26.68 -12.12
CA ARG A 20 6.88 -27.57 -12.07
C ARG A 20 5.63 -26.89 -12.61
N ILE A 21 5.47 -25.59 -12.34
CA ILE A 21 4.45 -24.75 -12.95
C ILE A 21 5.09 -23.96 -14.09
N LYS A 22 4.52 -24.08 -15.30
CA LYS A 22 5.02 -23.43 -16.51
C LYS A 22 4.13 -22.30 -17.04
N ALA A 23 2.90 -22.22 -16.54
CA ALA A 23 1.95 -21.18 -16.87
C ALA A 23 1.25 -20.74 -15.59
N LEU A 24 1.28 -19.44 -15.32
CA LEU A 24 0.62 -18.84 -14.17
C LEU A 24 -0.25 -17.66 -14.62
N TRP A 25 -1.52 -17.69 -14.25
CA TRP A 25 -2.44 -16.56 -14.43
C TRP A 25 -2.73 -15.92 -13.07
N ILE A 26 -2.25 -14.70 -12.87
CA ILE A 26 -2.44 -13.90 -11.68
C ILE A 26 -3.58 -12.91 -11.91
N MET A 27 -4.59 -12.90 -11.05
CA MET A 27 -5.78 -12.06 -11.20
C MET A 27 -5.97 -11.17 -9.97
N GLY A 28 -5.92 -9.85 -10.15
CA GLY A 28 -6.24 -8.86 -9.12
C GLY A 28 -5.32 -8.85 -7.88
N THR A 29 -4.06 -9.28 -8.02
CA THR A 29 -3.10 -9.31 -6.91
C THR A 29 -1.67 -8.97 -7.36
N ASN A 30 -0.85 -8.49 -6.42
CA ASN A 30 0.53 -8.02 -6.65
C ASN A 30 1.54 -8.82 -5.77
N PRO A 31 1.73 -10.13 -6.03
CA PRO A 31 2.54 -11.03 -5.19
C PRO A 31 4.00 -10.60 -5.03
N VAL A 32 4.58 -9.89 -6.02
CA VAL A 32 5.96 -9.36 -5.95
C VAL A 32 6.13 -8.26 -4.88
N VAL A 33 5.02 -7.80 -4.29
CA VAL A 33 5.02 -6.91 -3.13
C VAL A 33 4.36 -7.57 -1.92
N SER A 34 3.34 -8.40 -2.09
CA SER A 34 2.52 -8.89 -0.98
C SER A 34 2.92 -10.25 -0.39
N LEU A 35 3.65 -11.10 -1.12
CA LEU A 35 4.12 -12.40 -0.58
C LEU A 35 5.35 -12.22 0.31
N PRO A 36 5.57 -13.09 1.30
CA PRO A 36 6.88 -13.18 1.96
C PRO A 36 7.96 -13.60 0.95
N ASP A 37 9.23 -13.32 1.26
CA ASP A 37 10.35 -13.56 0.34
C ASP A 37 10.01 -13.06 -1.09
N ALA A 38 9.53 -11.83 -1.15
CA ALA A 38 8.92 -11.27 -2.35
C ALA A 38 9.88 -11.22 -3.55
N ASP A 39 11.18 -11.22 -3.30
CA ASP A 39 12.21 -11.27 -4.34
C ASP A 39 12.40 -12.69 -4.90
N SER A 40 12.28 -13.74 -4.09
CA SER A 40 12.17 -15.11 -4.63
C SER A 40 10.94 -15.26 -5.53
N ALA A 41 9.78 -14.72 -5.12
CA ALA A 41 8.58 -14.71 -5.95
C ALA A 41 8.78 -13.93 -7.27
N ARG A 42 9.50 -12.80 -7.23
CA ARG A 42 9.90 -12.04 -8.43
C ARG A 42 10.75 -12.88 -9.38
N GLU A 43 11.78 -13.54 -8.86
CA GLU A 43 12.68 -14.36 -9.68
C GLU A 43 11.96 -15.59 -10.25
N ALA A 44 11.04 -16.19 -9.49
CA ALA A 44 10.19 -17.27 -10.00
C ALA A 44 9.37 -16.83 -11.21
N LEU A 45 8.73 -15.65 -11.15
CA LEU A 45 7.95 -15.12 -12.28
C LEU A 45 8.81 -14.83 -13.51
N LYS A 46 10.03 -14.32 -13.33
CA LYS A 46 10.97 -14.10 -14.45
C LYS A 46 11.36 -15.40 -15.17
N ARG A 47 11.40 -16.53 -14.45
CA ARG A 47 11.72 -17.85 -15.00
C ARG A 47 10.50 -18.59 -15.56
N CYS A 48 9.29 -18.18 -15.19
CA CYS A 48 8.07 -18.83 -15.61
C CYS A 48 7.85 -18.64 -17.13
N PRO A 49 7.71 -19.71 -17.93
CA PRO A 49 7.53 -19.62 -19.38
C PRO A 49 6.31 -18.79 -19.82
N LEU A 50 5.24 -18.76 -19.01
CA LEU A 50 4.06 -17.96 -19.29
C LEU A 50 3.50 -17.36 -18.00
N VAL A 51 3.40 -16.04 -17.98
CA VAL A 51 2.79 -15.25 -16.90
C VAL A 51 1.72 -14.37 -17.51
N VAL A 52 0.47 -14.61 -17.15
CA VAL A 52 -0.68 -13.78 -17.52
C VAL A 52 -1.08 -12.98 -16.29
N VAL A 53 -1.33 -11.68 -16.45
CA VAL A 53 -1.79 -10.83 -15.34
C VAL A 53 -3.06 -10.09 -15.75
N SER A 54 -4.14 -10.31 -15.00
CA SER A 54 -5.39 -9.54 -15.06
C SER A 54 -5.37 -8.49 -13.96
N ASP A 55 -5.27 -7.20 -14.32
CA ASP A 55 -5.20 -6.10 -13.37
C ASP A 55 -5.82 -4.82 -13.96
N ALA A 56 -6.36 -3.96 -13.09
CA ALA A 56 -6.87 -2.64 -13.45
C ALA A 56 -5.76 -1.56 -13.45
N ILE A 57 -4.57 -1.90 -12.97
CA ILE A 57 -3.44 -0.98 -12.81
C ILE A 57 -2.33 -1.40 -13.77
N ALA A 58 -2.06 -0.57 -14.77
CA ALA A 58 -1.11 -0.86 -15.85
C ALA A 58 0.36 -1.01 -15.39
N ASP A 59 0.71 -0.41 -14.25
CA ASP A 59 2.07 -0.41 -13.72
C ASP A 59 2.12 -0.85 -12.25
N THR A 60 2.39 -2.14 -12.04
CA THR A 60 2.65 -2.75 -10.74
C THR A 60 3.85 -3.67 -10.85
N ASP A 61 4.49 -4.02 -9.73
CA ASP A 61 5.63 -4.94 -9.73
C ASP A 61 5.33 -6.26 -10.45
N THR A 62 4.16 -6.86 -10.19
CA THR A 62 3.75 -8.09 -10.87
C THR A 62 3.40 -7.88 -12.34
N VAL A 63 2.69 -6.79 -12.71
CA VAL A 63 2.33 -6.51 -14.11
C VAL A 63 3.57 -6.28 -14.98
N ARG A 64 4.65 -5.71 -14.42
CA ARG A 64 5.94 -5.56 -15.13
C ARG A 64 6.58 -6.88 -15.54
N LEU A 65 6.23 -8.00 -14.90
CA LEU A 65 6.74 -9.34 -15.20
C LEU A 65 5.78 -10.18 -16.07
N ALA A 66 4.65 -9.61 -16.48
CA ALA A 66 3.66 -10.31 -17.28
C ALA A 66 4.10 -10.43 -18.74
N HIS A 67 3.91 -11.62 -19.32
CA HIS A 67 4.02 -11.85 -20.77
C HIS A 67 2.73 -11.39 -21.47
N ILE A 68 1.58 -11.61 -20.83
CA ILE A 68 0.27 -11.18 -21.31
C ILE A 68 -0.40 -10.34 -20.22
N LYS A 69 -0.87 -9.15 -20.58
CA LYS A 69 -1.60 -8.23 -19.70
C LYS A 69 -3.05 -8.16 -20.15
N LEU A 70 -3.97 -8.45 -19.25
CA LEU A 70 -5.41 -8.38 -19.50
C LEU A 70 -5.99 -7.20 -18.70
N PRO A 71 -6.47 -6.12 -19.34
CA PRO A 71 -7.07 -5.00 -18.64
C PRO A 71 -8.37 -5.42 -17.95
N ALA A 72 -8.39 -5.35 -16.62
CA ALA A 72 -9.53 -5.74 -15.81
C ALA A 72 -10.31 -4.52 -15.29
N LEU A 73 -11.62 -4.68 -15.08
CA LEU A 73 -12.44 -3.66 -14.43
C LEU A 73 -12.06 -3.47 -12.96
N THR A 74 -12.28 -2.27 -12.41
CA THR A 74 -12.17 -1.97 -10.98
C THR A 74 -13.53 -1.83 -10.29
N TRP A 75 -13.55 -1.60 -8.96
CA TRP A 75 -14.76 -1.64 -8.13
C TRP A 75 -15.96 -0.84 -8.70
N GLY A 76 -15.75 0.39 -9.17
CA GLY A 76 -16.85 1.22 -9.68
C GLY A 76 -17.37 0.83 -11.06
N GLU A 77 -16.63 -0.02 -11.78
CA GLU A 77 -16.93 -0.50 -13.13
C GLU A 77 -17.46 -1.93 -13.11
N LYS A 78 -17.19 -2.68 -12.03
CA LYS A 78 -17.58 -4.08 -11.87
C LYS A 78 -19.04 -4.21 -11.46
N ASP A 79 -19.67 -5.22 -12.05
CA ASP A 79 -20.99 -5.70 -11.70
C ASP A 79 -20.90 -7.13 -11.11
N GLY A 80 -21.56 -7.37 -9.98
CA GLY A 80 -21.61 -8.68 -9.34
C GLY A 80 -22.12 -8.65 -7.89
N ALA A 81 -21.62 -9.56 -7.07
CA ALA A 81 -21.90 -9.62 -5.63
C ALA A 81 -20.61 -9.69 -4.80
N VAL A 82 -20.64 -9.13 -3.60
CA VAL A 82 -19.53 -9.17 -2.62
C VAL A 82 -20.02 -9.73 -1.30
N THR A 83 -19.14 -10.48 -0.60
CA THR A 83 -19.43 -11.02 0.73
C THR A 83 -18.51 -10.36 1.75
N ASN A 84 -19.07 -9.82 2.84
CA ASN A 84 -18.29 -9.22 3.92
C ASN A 84 -17.98 -10.21 5.07
N SER A 85 -17.26 -9.75 6.09
CA SER A 85 -16.82 -10.57 7.23
C SER A 85 -17.95 -11.17 8.08
N GLU A 86 -19.16 -10.62 8.01
CA GLU A 86 -20.34 -11.17 8.69
C GLU A 86 -21.19 -12.06 7.78
N ARG A 87 -20.61 -12.57 6.68
CA ARG A 87 -21.26 -13.47 5.70
C ARG A 87 -22.37 -12.80 4.88
N ARG A 88 -22.44 -11.46 4.89
CA ARG A 88 -23.48 -10.73 4.15
C ARG A 88 -23.07 -10.57 2.70
N ILE A 89 -23.87 -11.15 1.82
CA ILE A 89 -23.82 -10.99 0.37
C ILE A 89 -24.58 -9.72 0.02
N SER A 90 -23.93 -8.82 -0.69
CA SER A 90 -24.51 -7.56 -1.17
C SER A 90 -24.27 -7.40 -2.66
N ARG A 91 -25.25 -6.83 -3.37
CA ARG A 91 -25.14 -6.52 -4.79
C ARG A 91 -24.20 -5.33 -5.02
N GLN A 92 -23.17 -5.53 -5.83
CA GLN A 92 -22.28 -4.47 -6.30
C GLN A 92 -22.64 -4.11 -7.75
N ARG A 93 -23.11 -2.88 -7.97
CA ARG A 93 -23.54 -2.39 -9.29
C ARG A 93 -22.49 -1.46 -9.87
N ALA A 94 -22.23 -1.58 -11.17
CA ALA A 94 -21.40 -0.63 -11.88
C ALA A 94 -22.08 0.75 -11.89
N PHE A 95 -21.30 1.80 -11.64
CA PHE A 95 -21.73 3.20 -11.78
C PHE A 95 -20.78 4.02 -12.67
N LEU A 96 -19.77 3.37 -13.23
CA LEU A 96 -18.88 3.90 -14.25
C LEU A 96 -18.85 2.93 -15.44
N PRO A 97 -18.72 3.44 -16.68
CA PRO A 97 -18.50 2.59 -17.84
C PRO A 97 -17.11 1.94 -17.79
N PRO A 98 -16.94 0.75 -18.40
CA PRO A 98 -15.63 0.17 -18.65
C PRO A 98 -14.66 1.14 -19.36
N PRO A 99 -13.42 1.29 -18.87
CA PRO A 99 -12.43 2.11 -19.55
C PRO A 99 -11.85 1.39 -20.77
N GLY A 100 -12.02 1.99 -21.96
CA GLY A 100 -11.50 1.43 -23.21
C GLY A 100 -12.04 0.03 -23.48
N GLU A 101 -11.13 -0.94 -23.67
CA GLU A 101 -11.45 -2.35 -23.93
C GLU A 101 -11.40 -3.24 -22.68
N ALA A 102 -11.33 -2.63 -21.47
CA ALA A 102 -11.28 -3.41 -20.24
C ALA A 102 -12.54 -4.27 -20.07
N GLN A 103 -12.35 -5.52 -19.64
CA GLN A 103 -13.42 -6.50 -19.47
C GLN A 103 -13.42 -7.04 -18.04
N PRO A 104 -14.56 -7.54 -17.52
CA PRO A 104 -14.57 -8.16 -16.22
C PRO A 104 -13.76 -9.46 -16.23
N ASP A 105 -13.13 -9.77 -15.10
CA ASP A 105 -12.29 -10.96 -14.94
C ASP A 105 -12.97 -12.27 -15.39
N TRP A 106 -14.27 -12.44 -15.09
CA TRP A 106 -15.03 -13.63 -15.48
C TRP A 106 -15.15 -13.78 -17.00
N TRP A 107 -15.24 -12.67 -17.74
CA TRP A 107 -15.33 -12.70 -19.19
C TRP A 107 -14.03 -13.25 -19.77
N ALA A 108 -12.88 -12.79 -19.27
CA ALA A 108 -11.58 -13.28 -19.73
C ALA A 108 -11.45 -14.80 -19.52
N VAL A 109 -11.87 -15.30 -18.35
CA VAL A 109 -11.88 -16.75 -18.06
C VAL A 109 -12.76 -17.50 -19.06
N THR A 110 -13.99 -17.03 -19.31
CA THR A 110 -14.90 -17.61 -20.30
C THR A 110 -14.30 -17.61 -21.71
N GLN A 111 -13.65 -16.52 -22.13
CA GLN A 111 -13.05 -16.41 -23.46
C GLN A 111 -11.87 -17.36 -23.66
N VAL A 112 -11.05 -17.55 -22.62
CA VAL A 112 -9.95 -18.52 -22.63
C VAL A 112 -10.51 -19.94 -22.69
N ALA A 113 -11.49 -20.27 -21.85
CA ALA A 113 -12.11 -21.60 -21.85
C ALA A 113 -12.74 -21.95 -23.21
N ARG A 114 -13.43 -21.00 -23.85
CA ARG A 114 -13.99 -21.17 -25.20
C ARG A 114 -12.91 -21.49 -26.24
N ARG A 115 -11.79 -20.76 -26.22
CA ARG A 115 -10.66 -20.98 -27.15
C ARG A 115 -9.93 -22.30 -26.91
N LEU A 116 -10.00 -22.83 -25.68
CA LEU A 116 -9.48 -24.15 -25.33
C LEU A 116 -10.45 -25.30 -25.63
N GLY A 117 -11.62 -25.03 -26.24
CA GLY A 117 -12.62 -26.05 -26.61
C GLY A 117 -13.63 -26.37 -25.50
N PHE A 118 -13.61 -25.66 -24.37
CA PHE A 118 -14.55 -25.87 -23.25
C PHE A 118 -15.77 -24.95 -23.29
N GLY A 119 -16.10 -24.37 -24.46
CA GLY A 119 -17.14 -23.34 -24.56
C GLY A 119 -18.51 -23.77 -24.03
N ALA A 120 -18.89 -25.03 -24.23
CA ALA A 120 -20.15 -25.59 -23.70
C ALA A 120 -20.21 -25.62 -22.17
N LEU A 121 -19.06 -25.68 -21.47
CA LEU A 121 -18.95 -25.65 -20.01
C LEU A 121 -18.82 -24.23 -19.45
N PHE A 122 -18.64 -23.22 -20.30
CA PHE A 122 -18.57 -21.82 -19.92
C PHE A 122 -19.57 -20.98 -20.73
N PRO A 123 -20.88 -21.26 -20.62
CA PRO A 123 -21.94 -20.55 -21.35
C PRO A 123 -22.29 -19.19 -20.72
N PHE A 124 -21.50 -18.68 -19.79
CA PHE A 124 -21.84 -17.49 -19.01
C PHE A 124 -21.76 -16.20 -19.84
N GLU A 125 -22.85 -15.43 -19.80
CA GLU A 125 -22.97 -14.12 -20.46
C GLU A 125 -23.21 -12.97 -19.47
N SER A 126 -23.47 -13.28 -18.19
CA SER A 126 -23.71 -12.28 -17.15
C SER A 126 -23.26 -12.74 -15.75
N PRO A 127 -22.98 -11.79 -14.83
CA PRO A 127 -22.74 -12.10 -13.42
C PRO A 127 -23.91 -12.83 -12.75
N ALA A 128 -25.16 -12.55 -13.15
CA ALA A 128 -26.35 -13.23 -12.63
C ALA A 128 -26.34 -14.73 -12.96
N ALA A 129 -25.95 -15.11 -14.19
CA ALA A 129 -25.82 -16.51 -14.58
C ALA A 129 -24.76 -17.25 -13.76
N ILE A 130 -23.60 -16.62 -13.55
CA ILE A 130 -22.51 -17.17 -12.72
C ILE A 130 -22.98 -17.31 -11.26
N PHE A 131 -23.68 -16.29 -10.74
CA PHE A 131 -24.18 -16.30 -9.37
C PHE A 131 -25.19 -17.43 -9.13
N ARG A 132 -26.14 -17.64 -10.07
CA ARG A 132 -27.09 -18.75 -10.01
C ARG A 132 -26.39 -20.11 -10.00
N GLU A 133 -25.39 -20.32 -10.86
CA GLU A 133 -24.63 -21.56 -10.86
C GLU A 133 -23.88 -21.76 -9.54
N HIS A 134 -23.20 -20.72 -9.05
CA HIS A 134 -22.53 -20.77 -7.76
C HIS A 134 -23.51 -21.11 -6.62
N ALA A 135 -24.70 -20.53 -6.64
CA ALA A 135 -25.74 -20.80 -5.67
C ALA A 135 -26.27 -22.24 -5.76
N ALA A 136 -26.53 -22.75 -6.97
CA ALA A 136 -26.93 -24.14 -7.18
C ALA A 136 -25.88 -25.12 -6.66
N LEU A 137 -24.60 -24.88 -6.97
CA LEU A 137 -23.48 -25.72 -6.53
C LEU A 137 -23.30 -25.73 -5.00
N SER A 138 -23.65 -24.65 -4.31
CA SER A 138 -23.60 -24.59 -2.84
C SER A 138 -24.60 -25.55 -2.17
N GLY A 139 -25.72 -25.86 -2.84
CA GLY A 139 -26.73 -26.82 -2.36
C GLY A 139 -26.53 -28.25 -2.87
N PHE A 140 -25.81 -28.44 -3.98
CA PHE A 140 -25.59 -29.76 -4.59
C PHE A 140 -24.89 -30.72 -3.63
N GLU A 141 -25.53 -31.83 -3.26
CA GLU A 141 -25.05 -32.78 -2.24
C GLU A 141 -24.83 -32.16 -0.84
N ASN A 142 -25.47 -31.01 -0.54
CA ASN A 142 -25.46 -30.39 0.79
C ASN A 142 -26.62 -30.81 1.69
N GLU A 143 -27.10 -32.05 1.54
CA GLU A 143 -28.27 -32.54 2.26
C GLU A 143 -28.12 -32.38 3.78
N ALA A 144 -29.20 -31.99 4.45
CA ALA A 144 -29.25 -31.78 5.90
C ALA A 144 -28.18 -30.83 6.47
N GLY A 145 -27.61 -29.93 5.65
CA GLY A 145 -26.60 -28.97 6.11
C GLY A 145 -25.30 -29.66 6.54
N ARG A 146 -24.78 -30.56 5.68
CA ARG A 146 -23.47 -31.22 5.89
C ARG A 146 -22.30 -30.23 5.77
N ARG A 147 -22.46 -29.16 4.99
CA ARG A 147 -21.53 -28.03 4.86
C ARG A 147 -22.20 -26.74 5.32
N ASP A 148 -21.38 -25.81 5.80
CA ASP A 148 -21.81 -24.55 6.39
C ASP A 148 -22.28 -23.53 5.37
N PHE A 149 -21.60 -23.48 4.22
CA PHE A 149 -21.95 -22.60 3.12
C PHE A 149 -23.08 -23.20 2.28
N ASP A 150 -24.21 -22.51 2.25
CA ASP A 150 -25.35 -22.80 1.38
C ASP A 150 -26.07 -21.50 1.06
N ILE A 151 -26.27 -21.19 -0.21
CA ILE A 151 -27.08 -20.08 -0.70
C ILE A 151 -28.05 -20.54 -1.79
N SER A 152 -28.38 -21.83 -1.80
CA SER A 152 -29.15 -22.50 -2.85
C SER A 152 -30.56 -21.94 -3.03
N ALA A 153 -31.11 -21.21 -2.07
CA ALA A 153 -32.35 -20.45 -2.25
C ALA A 153 -32.25 -19.40 -3.36
N LEU A 154 -31.03 -18.99 -3.73
CA LEU A 154 -30.76 -17.97 -4.74
C LEU A 154 -30.43 -18.56 -6.12
N ALA A 155 -30.49 -19.88 -6.28
CA ALA A 155 -30.12 -20.58 -7.51
C ALA A 155 -31.05 -20.28 -8.70
N GLU A 156 -32.27 -19.84 -8.44
CA GLU A 156 -33.32 -19.61 -9.44
C GLU A 156 -33.74 -18.13 -9.53
N LEU A 157 -32.93 -17.20 -9.00
CA LEU A 157 -33.21 -15.78 -9.10
C LEU A 157 -33.34 -15.34 -10.57
N ALA A 158 -34.46 -14.71 -10.91
CA ALA A 158 -34.58 -13.98 -12.16
C ALA A 158 -33.59 -12.82 -12.18
N ASP A 159 -33.21 -12.35 -13.37
CA ASP A 159 -32.21 -11.28 -13.51
C ASP A 159 -32.66 -9.99 -12.81
N ALA A 160 -33.96 -9.66 -12.88
CA ALA A 160 -34.53 -8.52 -12.15
C ALA A 160 -34.40 -8.65 -10.62
N ASP A 161 -34.59 -9.85 -10.07
CA ASP A 161 -34.45 -10.10 -8.63
C ASP A 161 -32.99 -10.08 -8.19
N TYR A 162 -32.08 -10.58 -9.03
CA TYR A 162 -30.64 -10.45 -8.81
C TYR A 162 -30.20 -8.98 -8.79
N ASP A 163 -30.71 -8.18 -9.72
CA ASP A 163 -30.42 -6.75 -9.78
C ASP A 163 -31.05 -5.96 -8.64
N ALA A 164 -32.17 -6.41 -8.11
CA ALA A 164 -32.83 -5.83 -6.94
C ALA A 164 -32.36 -6.44 -5.60
N LEU A 165 -31.42 -7.41 -5.63
CA LEU A 165 -31.03 -8.21 -4.47
C LEU A 165 -30.65 -7.33 -3.28
N GLN A 166 -31.43 -7.47 -2.21
CA GLN A 166 -31.15 -6.86 -0.92
C GLN A 166 -30.05 -7.65 -0.18
N PRO A 167 -29.30 -7.02 0.73
CA PRO A 167 -28.24 -7.71 1.44
C PRO A 167 -28.73 -8.90 2.29
N VAL A 168 -28.24 -10.10 2.01
CA VAL A 168 -28.61 -11.34 2.71
C VAL A 168 -27.40 -11.98 3.38
N GLN A 169 -27.59 -12.65 4.51
CA GLN A 169 -26.52 -13.42 5.16
C GLN A 169 -26.63 -14.90 4.84
N TRP A 170 -25.52 -15.56 4.56
CA TRP A 170 -25.52 -17.03 4.47
C TRP A 170 -25.29 -17.67 5.85
N PRO A 171 -25.76 -18.92 6.08
CA PRO A 171 -26.47 -19.80 5.15
C PRO A 171 -27.92 -19.38 4.85
N LEU A 172 -28.35 -19.69 3.62
CA LEU A 172 -29.68 -19.49 3.04
C LEU A 172 -30.01 -20.67 2.08
N PRO A 173 -30.25 -21.88 2.61
CA PRO A 173 -30.63 -23.05 1.81
C PRO A 173 -32.04 -22.87 1.21
N ARG A 174 -32.39 -23.63 0.15
CA ARG A 174 -33.72 -23.57 -0.51
C ARG A 174 -34.92 -23.67 0.44
N SER A 175 -34.78 -24.35 1.57
CA SER A 175 -35.84 -24.48 2.58
C SER A 175 -35.99 -23.27 3.49
N ALA A 176 -35.06 -22.30 3.44
CA ALA A 176 -35.04 -21.13 4.31
C ALA A 176 -35.60 -19.89 3.60
N THR A 177 -36.37 -19.10 4.34
CA THR A 177 -36.91 -17.81 3.88
C THR A 177 -36.01 -16.61 4.20
N ALA A 178 -35.06 -16.79 5.13
CA ALA A 178 -34.11 -15.76 5.55
C ALA A 178 -32.78 -16.37 5.99
N GLY A 179 -31.73 -15.56 5.90
CA GLY A 179 -30.36 -15.93 6.24
C GLY A 179 -30.12 -16.06 7.75
N ALA A 180 -29.15 -16.89 8.15
CA ALA A 180 -28.80 -17.03 9.57
C ALA A 180 -27.86 -15.92 10.07
N ALA A 181 -28.39 -15.04 10.94
CA ALA A 181 -27.63 -13.94 11.55
C ALA A 181 -26.47 -14.45 12.43
N ARG A 182 -26.73 -15.47 13.27
CA ARG A 182 -25.75 -16.08 14.17
C ARG A 182 -25.59 -17.56 13.87
N LEU A 183 -24.36 -17.97 13.56
CA LEU A 183 -24.01 -19.39 13.48
C LEU A 183 -23.82 -19.99 14.87
N PHE A 184 -24.16 -21.27 15.00
CA PHE A 184 -23.92 -22.11 16.19
C PHE A 184 -24.59 -21.65 17.49
N GLY A 185 -25.54 -20.71 17.44
CA GLY A 185 -26.26 -20.24 18.63
C GLY A 185 -27.06 -21.34 19.34
N ALA A 186 -27.50 -22.36 18.58
CA ALA A 186 -28.17 -23.56 19.07
C ALA A 186 -27.29 -24.83 19.00
N GLY A 187 -25.97 -24.68 18.84
CA GLY A 187 -25.06 -25.79 18.55
C GLY A 187 -25.08 -26.20 17.07
N GLY A 188 -24.92 -27.50 16.78
CA GLY A 188 -24.92 -28.01 15.40
C GLY A 188 -23.63 -27.70 14.65
N PHE A 189 -22.48 -27.96 15.27
CA PHE A 189 -21.18 -27.71 14.67
C PHE A 189 -20.94 -28.63 13.46
N PHE A 190 -20.09 -28.22 12.52
CA PHE A 190 -19.73 -29.03 11.33
C PHE A 190 -18.68 -30.09 11.66
N THR A 191 -18.97 -30.90 12.67
CA THR A 191 -18.22 -32.06 13.13
C THR A 191 -19.09 -33.31 12.97
N ALA A 192 -18.47 -34.50 12.94
CA ALA A 192 -19.18 -35.77 12.73
C ALA A 192 -20.31 -36.02 13.75
N ASP A 193 -20.15 -35.56 14.99
CA ASP A 193 -21.12 -35.69 16.09
C ASP A 193 -21.88 -34.38 16.39
N ARG A 194 -21.69 -33.35 15.56
CA ARG A 194 -22.29 -32.00 15.67
C ARG A 194 -21.96 -31.23 16.95
N LYS A 195 -20.94 -31.65 17.71
CA LYS A 195 -20.46 -30.98 18.92
C LYS A 195 -19.21 -30.13 18.65
N ALA A 196 -19.03 -29.07 19.43
CA ALA A 196 -17.78 -28.32 19.42
C ALA A 196 -16.62 -29.20 19.89
N ARG A 197 -15.43 -29.00 19.31
CA ARG A 197 -14.22 -29.72 19.72
C ARG A 197 -13.33 -28.80 20.54
N CYS A 198 -13.12 -29.14 21.80
CA CYS A 198 -12.08 -28.53 22.62
C CYS A 198 -10.73 -29.13 22.23
N ILE A 199 -9.84 -28.32 21.66
CA ILE A 199 -8.50 -28.75 21.24
C ILE A 199 -7.49 -28.11 22.19
N ALA A 200 -6.75 -28.92 22.93
CA ALA A 200 -5.63 -28.44 23.74
C ALA A 200 -4.45 -28.09 22.82
N VAL A 201 -3.97 -26.87 22.90
CA VAL A 201 -2.82 -26.38 22.13
C VAL A 201 -1.71 -25.93 23.09
N GLY A 202 -0.48 -26.37 22.85
CA GLY A 202 0.71 -25.90 23.55
C GLY A 202 1.35 -24.71 22.82
N PRO A 203 1.98 -23.76 23.54
CA PRO A 203 2.69 -22.66 22.90
C PRO A 203 3.85 -23.20 22.07
N ARG A 204 4.03 -22.63 20.87
CA ARG A 204 5.20 -22.85 20.01
C ARG A 204 5.78 -21.49 19.66
N GLY A 205 7.10 -21.40 19.69
CA GLY A 205 7.81 -20.21 19.24
C GLY A 205 7.70 -20.00 17.72
N PRO A 206 8.18 -18.86 17.23
CA PRO A 206 8.25 -18.59 15.80
C PRO A 206 9.15 -19.61 15.09
N ALA A 207 8.92 -19.83 13.79
CA ALA A 207 9.70 -20.75 12.97
C ALA A 207 11.19 -20.36 12.91
N HIS A 208 11.46 -19.05 12.95
CA HIS A 208 12.81 -18.49 12.95
C HIS A 208 13.00 -17.55 14.14
N VAL A 209 13.79 -17.97 15.12
CA VAL A 209 14.11 -17.16 16.31
C VAL A 209 15.22 -16.15 16.05
N VAL A 210 15.17 -15.02 16.78
CA VAL A 210 16.27 -14.05 16.84
C VAL A 210 17.55 -14.68 17.38
N ASN A 211 18.69 -14.13 16.97
CA ASN A 211 20.03 -14.59 17.38
C ASN A 211 21.03 -13.44 17.24
N ASP A 212 22.29 -13.68 17.60
CA ASP A 212 23.34 -12.65 17.55
C ASP A 212 23.56 -12.05 16.16
N SER A 213 23.28 -12.80 15.08
CA SER A 213 23.35 -12.30 13.70
C SER A 213 22.15 -11.43 13.32
N PHE A 214 20.97 -11.71 13.90
CA PHE A 214 19.70 -11.03 13.63
C PHE A 214 18.94 -10.79 14.94
N PRO A 215 19.34 -9.77 15.73
CA PRO A 215 18.92 -9.65 17.13
C PRO A 215 17.52 -9.07 17.33
N LEU A 216 16.89 -8.52 16.29
CA LEU A 216 15.59 -7.85 16.39
C LEU A 216 14.50 -8.66 15.68
N ALA A 217 13.29 -8.68 16.24
CA ALA A 217 12.12 -9.28 15.62
C ALA A 217 11.34 -8.24 14.79
N LEU A 218 11.31 -8.40 13.47
CA LEU A 218 10.51 -7.58 12.57
C LEU A 218 9.05 -8.04 12.54
N ASN A 219 8.15 -7.12 12.87
CA ASN A 219 6.73 -7.22 12.62
C ASN A 219 6.34 -6.32 11.43
N SER A 220 5.54 -6.84 10.51
CA SER A 220 4.98 -6.04 9.41
C SER A 220 3.53 -5.66 9.66
N GLY A 221 3.08 -4.54 9.11
CA GLY A 221 1.66 -4.17 9.22
C GLY A 221 1.19 -3.15 8.22
N ARG A 222 0.19 -2.37 8.65
CA ARG A 222 -0.49 -1.40 7.78
C ARG A 222 -0.58 -0.05 8.48
N ILE A 223 -0.58 1.01 7.68
CA ILE A 223 -0.97 2.35 8.05
C ILE A 223 -2.38 2.60 7.55
N ARG A 224 -3.13 3.39 8.32
CA ARG A 224 -4.55 3.68 8.07
C ARG A 224 -4.84 4.23 6.67
N ASP A 225 -4.01 5.14 6.18
CA ASP A 225 -4.30 5.91 4.96
C ASP A 225 -4.02 5.13 3.67
N GLN A 226 -3.42 3.94 3.77
CA GLN A 226 -3.01 3.15 2.61
C GLN A 226 -3.65 1.76 2.64
N TRP A 227 -4.04 1.28 1.46
CA TRP A 227 -4.63 -0.05 1.29
C TRP A 227 -3.64 -0.97 0.57
N HIS A 228 -3.19 -2.00 1.28
CA HIS A 228 -2.23 -3.01 0.79
C HIS A 228 -1.10 -2.38 -0.04
N THR A 229 -0.87 -2.81 -1.27
CA THR A 229 0.30 -2.45 -2.08
C THR A 229 0.22 -1.06 -2.74
N MET A 230 -0.66 -0.18 -2.25
CA MET A 230 -0.83 1.22 -2.69
C MET A 230 -1.17 1.43 -4.17
N THR A 231 -1.50 0.38 -4.92
CA THR A 231 -1.78 0.47 -6.36
C THR A 231 -2.97 1.38 -6.69
N ARG A 232 -3.87 1.61 -5.71
CA ARG A 232 -4.97 2.58 -5.77
C ARG A 232 -4.75 3.78 -4.86
N THR A 233 -4.50 3.56 -3.57
CA THR A 233 -4.43 4.65 -2.58
C THR A 233 -3.20 5.55 -2.78
N GLY A 234 -2.10 5.01 -3.32
CA GLY A 234 -0.89 5.77 -3.65
C GLY A 234 -1.06 6.79 -4.78
N LYS A 235 -2.14 6.69 -5.57
CA LYS A 235 -2.47 7.66 -6.64
C LYS A 235 -3.06 8.97 -6.08
N THR A 236 -3.48 8.98 -4.81
CA THR A 236 -4.20 10.11 -4.20
C THR A 236 -3.28 10.90 -3.27
N ALA A 237 -2.97 12.14 -3.63
CA ALA A 237 -2.12 13.05 -2.84
C ALA A 237 -2.53 13.17 -1.36
N ARG A 238 -3.85 13.21 -1.10
CA ARG A 238 -4.38 13.31 0.27
C ARG A 238 -3.99 12.12 1.15
N LEU A 239 -3.92 10.91 0.57
CA LEU A 239 -3.62 9.69 1.31
C LEU A 239 -2.12 9.49 1.51
N THR A 240 -1.29 9.98 0.58
CA THR A 240 0.18 9.89 0.64
C THR A 240 0.83 10.97 1.50
N SER A 241 0.19 12.14 1.66
CA SER A 241 0.82 13.30 2.33
C SER A 241 1.11 13.13 3.83
N HIS A 242 0.41 12.21 4.51
CA HIS A 242 0.55 12.02 5.96
C HIS A 242 1.80 11.20 6.31
N ILE A 243 1.99 10.06 5.63
CA ILE A 243 3.16 9.20 5.77
C ILE A 243 3.71 8.95 4.36
N PRO A 244 4.65 9.80 3.89
CA PRO A 244 5.11 9.77 2.51
C PRO A 244 6.10 8.65 2.20
N GLU A 245 6.80 8.15 3.22
CA GLU A 245 7.93 7.23 3.09
C GLU A 245 7.71 5.95 3.91
N PRO A 246 8.24 4.79 3.46
CA PRO A 246 8.30 3.60 4.30
C PRO A 246 9.22 3.87 5.49
N TYR A 247 8.81 3.40 6.67
CA TYR A 247 9.53 3.67 7.91
C TYR A 247 9.74 2.43 8.77
N LEU A 248 10.81 2.46 9.57
CA LEU A 248 11.10 1.54 10.66
C LEU A 248 10.72 2.20 11.99
N GLU A 249 9.73 1.65 12.66
CA GLU A 249 9.46 2.00 14.05
C GLU A 249 10.30 1.15 14.99
N ILE A 250 11.12 1.80 15.82
CA ILE A 250 12.11 1.15 16.70
C ILE A 250 12.11 1.81 18.07
N HIS A 251 12.31 1.03 19.13
CA HIS A 251 12.44 1.57 20.47
C HIS A 251 13.75 2.39 20.61
N PRO A 252 13.79 3.51 21.35
CA PRO A 252 14.99 4.35 21.47
C PRO A 252 16.25 3.60 21.93
N VAL A 253 16.13 2.61 22.80
CA VAL A 253 17.27 1.78 23.27
C VAL A 253 17.86 0.95 22.13
N ASP A 254 17.02 0.31 21.32
CA ASP A 254 17.49 -0.49 20.18
C ASP A 254 18.03 0.40 19.06
N ALA A 255 17.43 1.59 18.88
CA ALA A 255 17.91 2.59 17.94
C ALA A 255 19.36 3.00 18.28
N LEU A 256 19.62 3.27 19.56
CA LEU A 256 20.97 3.56 20.05
C LEU A 256 21.92 2.39 19.81
N ALA A 257 21.52 1.16 20.15
CA ALA A 257 22.32 -0.05 19.93
C ALA A 257 22.65 -0.28 18.44
N CYS A 258 21.72 0.07 17.55
CA CYS A 258 21.88 -0.04 16.09
C CYS A 258 22.55 1.19 15.46
N SER A 259 22.91 2.20 16.26
CA SER A 259 23.48 3.48 15.80
C SER A 259 22.61 4.23 14.80
N VAL A 260 21.28 4.16 14.96
CA VAL A 260 20.29 4.87 14.13
C VAL A 260 19.56 5.94 14.94
N GLY A 261 19.14 7.02 14.28
CA GLY A 261 18.43 8.13 14.92
C GLY A 261 17.13 8.49 14.20
N GLU A 262 16.26 9.25 14.87
CA GLU A 262 15.03 9.79 14.28
C GLU A 262 15.29 10.44 12.91
N ASN A 263 14.43 10.18 11.92
CA ASN A 263 14.51 10.71 10.54
C ASN A 263 15.77 10.34 9.73
N THR A 264 16.72 9.59 10.29
CA THR A 264 17.82 9.01 9.52
C THR A 264 17.33 7.83 8.66
N LEU A 265 18.18 7.33 7.78
CA LEU A 265 17.89 6.11 7.02
C LEU A 265 18.54 4.91 7.70
N ALA A 266 17.83 3.78 7.69
CA ALA A 266 18.36 2.50 8.15
C ALA A 266 18.24 1.45 7.06
N ARG A 267 19.28 0.61 6.96
CA ARG A 267 19.23 -0.66 6.24
C ARG A 267 18.71 -1.72 7.20
N VAL A 268 17.63 -2.39 6.82
CA VAL A 268 17.04 -3.51 7.56
C VAL A 268 17.21 -4.74 6.70
N HIS A 269 17.93 -5.75 7.20
CA HIS A 269 18.18 -6.97 6.45
C HIS A 269 17.88 -8.21 7.27
N SER A 270 17.40 -9.24 6.57
CA SER A 270 17.18 -10.59 7.07
C SER A 270 18.01 -11.58 6.26
N ARG A 271 17.77 -12.88 6.43
CA ARG A 271 18.36 -13.93 5.59
C ARG A 271 17.81 -13.93 4.16
N TRP A 272 16.62 -13.37 3.94
CA TRP A 272 15.89 -13.45 2.67
C TRP A 272 16.04 -12.20 1.82
N GLY A 273 16.24 -11.05 2.44
CA GLY A 273 16.40 -9.80 1.70
C GLY A 273 16.62 -8.61 2.61
N GLU A 274 16.60 -7.44 1.99
CA GLU A 274 16.85 -6.17 2.66
C GLU A 274 15.95 -5.05 2.15
N MET A 275 15.91 -3.97 2.94
CA MET A 275 15.26 -2.72 2.59
C MET A 275 16.00 -1.54 3.21
N ILE A 276 15.76 -0.35 2.66
CA ILE A 276 16.18 0.94 3.20
C ILE A 276 14.93 1.75 3.52
N VAL A 277 14.80 2.18 4.77
CA VAL A 277 13.60 2.86 5.29
C VAL A 277 13.97 4.00 6.23
N ARG A 278 13.04 4.94 6.40
CA ARG A 278 13.17 6.08 7.32
C ARG A 278 13.02 5.61 8.77
N VAL A 279 13.87 6.05 9.68
CA VAL A 279 13.78 5.66 11.10
C VAL A 279 12.78 6.56 11.82
N ARG A 280 11.89 5.92 12.59
CA ARG A 280 11.00 6.55 13.55
C ARG A 280 11.19 5.89 14.91
N THR A 281 11.63 6.66 15.88
CA THR A 281 11.79 6.21 17.26
C THR A 281 10.46 6.31 17.99
N SER A 282 10.12 5.30 18.78
CA SER A 282 8.90 5.29 19.59
C SER A 282 9.13 4.54 20.89
N PRO A 283 8.97 5.18 22.07
CA PRO A 283 9.03 4.48 23.36
C PRO A 283 7.85 3.51 23.57
N GLU A 284 6.80 3.60 22.74
CA GLU A 284 5.68 2.65 22.73
C GLU A 284 6.04 1.32 22.04
N GLN A 285 7.14 1.30 21.27
CA GLN A 285 7.62 0.07 20.64
C GLN A 285 8.29 -0.85 21.67
N GLN A 286 8.05 -2.15 21.60
CA GLN A 286 8.70 -3.10 22.50
C GLN A 286 10.21 -3.23 22.19
N PRO A 287 11.11 -3.13 23.19
CA PRO A 287 12.53 -3.42 22.99
C PRO A 287 12.77 -4.83 22.42
N GLY A 288 13.72 -4.96 21.51
CA GLY A 288 14.00 -6.18 20.76
C GLY A 288 13.06 -6.43 19.57
N SER A 289 12.08 -5.54 19.33
CA SER A 289 11.10 -5.66 18.24
C SER A 289 11.05 -4.38 17.41
N VAL A 290 10.78 -4.53 16.12
CA VAL A 290 10.65 -3.42 15.18
C VAL A 290 9.44 -3.58 14.28
N PHE A 291 8.91 -2.46 13.77
CA PHE A 291 7.74 -2.46 12.90
C PHE A 291 8.02 -1.79 11.57
N VAL A 292 7.58 -2.40 10.46
CA VAL A 292 7.58 -1.76 9.14
C VAL A 292 6.26 -1.99 8.39
N PRO A 293 5.60 -0.95 7.88
CA PRO A 293 4.38 -1.09 7.08
C PRO A 293 4.66 -1.67 5.68
N MET A 294 3.76 -2.51 5.16
CA MET A 294 4.00 -3.30 3.95
C MET A 294 3.67 -2.62 2.61
N HIS A 295 3.30 -1.35 2.65
CA HIS A 295 2.54 -0.72 1.57
C HIS A 295 3.32 -0.43 0.29
N TRP A 296 4.61 -0.14 0.39
CA TRP A 296 5.39 0.34 -0.74
C TRP A 296 5.85 -0.80 -1.64
N GLY A 297 5.51 -0.73 -2.93
CA GLY A 297 6.08 -1.52 -4.02
C GLY A 297 7.18 -0.77 -4.78
N SER A 298 7.84 -1.41 -5.76
CA SER A 298 9.00 -0.80 -6.44
C SER A 298 8.72 0.48 -7.23
N PRO A 299 7.53 0.66 -7.86
CA PRO A 299 7.23 1.92 -8.52
C PRO A 299 7.32 3.14 -7.59
N LEU A 300 6.98 2.95 -6.30
CA LEU A 300 7.03 4.02 -5.31
C LEU A 300 8.34 4.02 -4.54
N ALA A 301 8.79 2.88 -4.01
CA ALA A 301 10.05 2.76 -3.27
C ALA A 301 10.75 1.41 -3.58
N PRO A 302 11.68 1.36 -4.56
CA PRO A 302 12.36 0.13 -4.99
C PRO A 302 13.00 -0.67 -3.86
N ARG A 303 13.68 0.04 -2.95
CA ARG A 303 14.33 -0.53 -1.77
C ARG A 303 13.48 -0.41 -0.49
N GLY A 304 12.21 -0.03 -0.59
CA GLY A 304 11.32 0.15 0.57
C GLY A 304 10.37 -1.04 0.82
N ARG A 305 10.57 -2.18 0.14
CA ARG A 305 9.67 -3.34 0.18
C ARG A 305 9.96 -4.24 1.37
N VAL A 306 9.21 -4.10 2.47
CA VAL A 306 9.39 -4.94 3.68
C VAL A 306 9.32 -6.44 3.40
N ASN A 307 8.41 -6.84 2.51
CA ASN A 307 8.13 -8.24 2.25
C ASN A 307 9.24 -8.97 1.49
N ALA A 308 10.21 -8.24 0.93
CA ALA A 308 11.45 -8.84 0.44
C ALA A 308 12.30 -9.40 1.60
N ALA A 309 12.21 -8.79 2.80
CA ALA A 309 12.93 -9.24 3.98
C ALA A 309 12.13 -10.23 4.84
N VAL A 310 10.82 -10.37 4.64
CA VAL A 310 9.95 -11.25 5.45
C VAL A 310 10.21 -12.72 5.15
N ASN A 311 10.34 -13.54 6.20
CA ASN A 311 10.56 -14.97 6.06
C ASN A 311 9.35 -15.70 5.42
N PRO A 312 9.58 -16.77 4.65
CA PRO A 312 8.54 -17.52 3.96
C PRO A 312 7.92 -18.66 4.77
N ALA A 313 8.20 -18.78 6.08
CA ALA A 313 7.60 -19.84 6.89
C ALA A 313 6.07 -19.70 6.90
N VAL A 314 5.38 -20.83 6.84
CA VAL A 314 3.92 -20.89 6.80
C VAL A 314 3.37 -21.80 7.89
N ASP A 315 2.16 -21.50 8.35
CA ASP A 315 1.39 -22.45 9.15
C ASP A 315 1.09 -23.71 8.31
N PRO A 316 1.45 -24.92 8.78
CA PRO A 316 1.33 -26.14 7.99
C PRO A 316 -0.13 -26.47 7.60
N LEU A 317 -1.11 -26.06 8.40
CA LEU A 317 -2.52 -26.35 8.13
C LEU A 317 -3.11 -25.40 7.10
N SER A 318 -3.00 -24.09 7.32
CA SER A 318 -3.63 -23.05 6.49
C SER A 318 -2.73 -22.56 5.35
N GLY A 319 -1.41 -22.72 5.46
CA GLY A 319 -0.41 -22.09 4.57
C GLY A 319 -0.28 -20.58 4.74
N GLN A 320 -0.81 -20.00 5.82
CA GLN A 320 -0.66 -18.57 6.09
C GLN A 320 0.79 -18.25 6.48
N PRO A 321 1.42 -17.24 5.87
CA PRO A 321 2.79 -16.85 6.20
C PRO A 321 2.96 -16.26 7.61
N GLU A 322 4.14 -16.49 8.22
CA GLU A 322 4.60 -15.89 9.47
C GLU A 322 5.04 -14.42 9.28
N SER A 323 4.18 -13.57 8.71
CA SER A 323 4.56 -12.18 8.38
C SER A 323 4.75 -11.25 9.59
N LYS A 324 4.59 -11.75 10.82
CA LYS A 324 4.60 -10.97 12.08
C LYS A 324 5.85 -11.19 12.93
N HIS A 325 6.74 -12.08 12.49
CA HIS A 325 8.00 -12.32 13.14
C HIS A 325 9.04 -12.62 12.07
N THR A 326 10.09 -11.81 11.94
CA THR A 326 11.24 -12.15 11.10
C THR A 326 12.50 -11.65 11.79
N PRO A 327 13.50 -12.50 12.08
CA PRO A 327 14.77 -12.04 12.59
C PRO A 327 15.45 -11.09 11.61
N VAL A 328 15.77 -9.89 12.06
CA VAL A 328 16.45 -8.86 11.27
C VAL A 328 17.62 -8.26 12.03
N ARG A 329 18.53 -7.66 11.27
CA ARG A 329 19.53 -6.72 11.76
C ARG A 329 19.24 -5.35 11.16
N VAL A 330 19.32 -4.33 12.01
CA VAL A 330 19.15 -2.93 11.64
C VAL A 330 20.51 -2.24 11.72
N GLN A 331 20.85 -1.47 10.70
CA GLN A 331 22.10 -0.71 10.63
C GLN A 331 21.84 0.68 10.05
N ALA A 332 22.64 1.66 10.48
CA ALA A 332 22.63 2.98 9.87
C ALA A 332 22.96 2.91 8.37
N TYR A 333 22.11 3.54 7.57
CA TYR A 333 22.39 3.80 6.16
C TYR A 333 22.84 5.25 6.02
N ARG A 334 24.10 5.45 5.58
CA ARG A 334 24.77 6.76 5.56
C ARG A 334 25.04 7.18 4.10
N PRO A 335 24.04 7.73 3.40
CA PRO A 335 24.25 8.25 2.05
C PRO A 335 25.18 9.46 2.10
N ARG A 336 25.84 9.76 0.97
CA ARG A 336 26.70 10.95 0.83
C ARG A 336 25.92 12.25 0.75
N TRP A 337 24.68 12.16 0.28
CA TRP A 337 23.78 13.29 0.13
C TRP A 337 22.33 12.85 0.30
N HIS A 338 21.50 13.79 0.74
CA HIS A 338 20.06 13.69 0.79
C HIS A 338 19.44 14.76 -0.09
N GLY A 339 18.29 14.48 -0.68
CA GLY A 339 17.57 15.50 -1.40
C GLY A 339 16.09 15.18 -1.55
N PHE A 340 15.37 16.16 -2.06
CA PHE A 340 14.04 15.92 -2.59
C PHE A 340 13.81 16.76 -3.84
N LEU A 341 12.97 16.21 -4.71
CA LEU A 341 12.51 16.87 -5.92
C LEU A 341 10.99 16.98 -5.87
N LEU A 342 10.48 18.19 -6.10
CA LEU A 342 9.07 18.40 -6.41
C LEU A 342 8.94 18.72 -7.89
N CYS A 343 8.03 18.06 -8.60
CA CYS A 343 7.81 18.30 -10.03
C CYS A 343 6.31 18.34 -10.34
N ARG A 344 5.86 19.27 -11.19
CA ARG A 344 4.44 19.44 -11.52
C ARG A 344 3.87 18.18 -12.17
N GLN A 345 4.63 17.60 -13.08
CA GLN A 345 4.28 16.39 -13.83
C GLN A 345 5.05 15.18 -13.31
N ALA A 346 4.52 13.98 -13.59
CA ALA A 346 5.27 12.76 -13.31
C ALA A 346 6.47 12.73 -14.26
N MET A 347 7.62 12.31 -13.75
CA MET A 347 8.81 12.13 -14.56
C MET A 347 9.42 10.75 -14.33
N ALA A 348 10.33 10.37 -15.22
CA ALA A 348 11.20 9.22 -15.00
C ALA A 348 11.98 9.45 -13.70
N PRO A 349 11.77 8.62 -12.66
CA PRO A 349 12.43 8.87 -11.39
C PRO A 349 13.94 8.66 -11.53
N PRO A 350 14.78 9.46 -10.85
CA PRO A 350 16.22 9.25 -10.91
C PRO A 350 16.60 7.88 -10.33
N GLU A 351 17.64 7.28 -10.91
CA GLU A 351 18.21 6.02 -10.42
C GLU A 351 19.24 6.33 -9.33
N VAL A 352 18.77 6.26 -8.08
CA VAL A 352 19.55 6.50 -6.86
C VAL A 352 19.19 5.45 -5.82
N GLU A 353 20.07 5.22 -4.85
CA GLU A 353 19.94 4.08 -3.94
C GLU A 353 18.70 4.17 -3.03
N TYR A 354 18.40 5.34 -2.48
CA TYR A 354 17.16 5.60 -1.77
C TYR A 354 16.26 6.52 -2.58
N ARG A 355 15.08 6.02 -2.95
CA ARG A 355 14.06 6.77 -3.67
C ARG A 355 12.68 6.44 -3.16
N VAL A 356 11.89 7.47 -2.89
CA VAL A 356 10.44 7.34 -2.66
C VAL A 356 9.69 8.33 -3.54
N SER A 357 8.76 7.84 -4.35
CA SER A 357 7.93 8.64 -5.25
C SER A 357 6.49 8.63 -4.76
N ILE A 358 5.90 9.81 -4.56
CA ILE A 358 4.48 9.93 -4.19
C ILE A 358 3.82 11.09 -4.95
N ARG A 359 2.49 11.01 -5.07
CA ARG A 359 1.69 12.18 -5.42
C ARG A 359 1.62 13.12 -4.22
N ASP A 360 1.79 14.41 -4.44
CA ASP A 360 1.61 15.45 -3.42
C ASP A 360 0.63 16.51 -3.95
N ARG A 361 0.31 17.53 -3.15
CA ARG A 361 -0.64 18.59 -3.52
C ARG A 361 -0.11 19.39 -4.70
N GLY A 362 -0.72 19.18 -5.87
CA GLY A 362 -0.40 19.91 -7.11
C GLY A 362 0.91 19.50 -7.79
N CYS A 363 1.61 18.48 -7.27
CA CYS A 363 2.90 18.02 -7.79
C CYS A 363 3.15 16.53 -7.48
N TRP A 364 4.25 16.01 -8.00
CA TRP A 364 4.91 14.78 -7.57
C TRP A 364 6.06 15.14 -6.65
N ARG A 365 6.30 14.28 -5.66
CA ARG A 365 7.39 14.41 -4.71
C ARG A 365 8.25 13.16 -4.78
N TYR A 366 9.54 13.38 -4.90
CA TYR A 366 10.57 12.36 -4.88
C TYR A 366 11.51 12.63 -3.71
N GLU A 367 11.56 11.73 -2.74
CA GLU A 367 12.57 11.74 -1.68
C GLU A 367 13.76 10.92 -2.14
N LEU A 368 14.96 11.46 -2.00
CA LEU A 368 16.18 10.96 -2.61
C LEU A 368 17.31 10.88 -1.58
N ALA A 369 18.14 9.84 -1.67
CA ALA A 369 19.47 9.85 -1.07
C ALA A 369 20.39 8.93 -1.86
N GLY A 370 21.65 9.31 -2.00
CA GLY A 370 22.60 8.57 -2.83
C GLY A 370 23.96 8.34 -2.18
N GLU A 371 24.60 7.23 -2.56
CA GLU A 371 25.98 6.90 -2.17
C GLU A 371 26.99 7.44 -3.19
N THR A 372 26.57 7.58 -4.44
CA THR A 372 27.41 8.16 -5.51
C THR A 372 27.43 9.67 -5.38
N ALA A 373 28.62 10.27 -5.32
CA ALA A 373 28.73 11.73 -5.35
C ALA A 373 28.31 12.29 -6.70
N VAL A 374 27.64 13.43 -6.67
CA VAL A 374 27.36 14.22 -7.86
C VAL A 374 28.37 15.36 -7.88
N GLU A 375 29.19 15.40 -8.93
CA GLU A 375 30.25 16.40 -9.08
C GLU A 375 29.69 17.80 -9.34
N HIS A 376 28.63 17.90 -10.16
CA HIS A 376 28.03 19.17 -10.54
C HIS A 376 26.50 19.11 -10.50
N TRP A 377 25.92 19.53 -9.37
CA TRP A 377 24.47 19.56 -9.17
C TRP A 377 23.69 20.36 -10.23
N PRO A 378 24.16 21.55 -10.70
CA PRO A 378 23.48 22.29 -11.76
C PRO A 378 23.30 21.49 -13.06
N THR A 379 24.32 20.75 -13.48
CA THR A 379 24.26 19.89 -14.69
C THR A 379 23.34 18.71 -14.44
N TRP A 380 23.51 18.02 -13.31
CA TRP A 380 22.64 16.90 -12.96
C TRP A 380 21.16 17.29 -12.90
N ALA A 381 20.85 18.47 -12.35
CA ALA A 381 19.49 18.99 -12.29
C ALA A 381 18.91 19.29 -13.69
N ARG A 382 19.71 19.87 -14.59
CA ARG A 382 19.31 20.15 -15.98
C ARG A 382 19.13 18.89 -16.81
N ASP A 383 20.04 17.92 -16.68
CA ASP A 383 19.93 16.62 -17.35
C ASP A 383 18.66 15.89 -16.89
N LEU A 384 18.30 16.03 -15.62
CA LEU A 384 17.12 15.41 -15.03
C LEU A 384 15.81 16.11 -15.43
N LEU A 385 15.79 17.45 -15.40
CA LEU A 385 14.55 18.22 -15.52
C LEU A 385 14.31 18.77 -16.93
N GLY A 386 15.36 18.92 -17.74
CA GLY A 386 15.35 19.65 -19.00
C GLY A 386 15.94 21.05 -18.87
N ASP A 387 16.43 21.61 -19.98
CA ASP A 387 16.98 22.97 -20.06
C ASP A 387 16.53 23.65 -21.37
N ASP A 388 15.24 23.59 -21.65
CA ASP A 388 14.68 24.10 -22.90
C ASP A 388 14.76 25.65 -22.97
N PRO A 389 14.95 26.21 -24.17
CA PRO A 389 14.88 27.66 -24.37
C PRO A 389 13.57 28.26 -23.85
N GLY A 390 13.67 29.26 -22.97
CA GLY A 390 12.52 29.91 -22.31
C GLY A 390 12.25 29.42 -20.89
N TRP A 391 12.99 28.42 -20.42
CA TRP A 391 12.96 28.03 -19.01
C TRP A 391 13.84 28.97 -18.18
N GLU A 392 13.30 29.45 -17.06
CA GLU A 392 14.01 30.28 -16.09
C GLU A 392 14.49 29.39 -14.95
N TRP A 393 15.82 29.32 -14.76
CA TRP A 393 16.44 28.63 -13.64
C TRP A 393 16.76 29.59 -12.50
N LEU A 394 16.27 29.27 -11.30
CA LEU A 394 16.71 29.88 -10.05
C LEU A 394 17.63 28.89 -9.33
N GLU A 395 18.87 29.29 -9.10
CA GLU A 395 19.89 28.40 -8.55
C GLU A 395 20.64 28.99 -7.36
N PHE A 396 20.94 28.12 -6.40
CA PHE A 396 21.87 28.36 -5.32
C PHE A 396 22.73 27.11 -5.14
N ALA A 397 24.04 27.28 -5.22
CA ALA A 397 25.01 26.22 -5.00
C ALA A 397 26.05 26.67 -3.98
N ASP A 398 26.24 25.85 -2.95
CA ASP A 398 27.33 25.98 -1.99
C ASP A 398 28.09 24.66 -1.97
N ALA A 399 29.11 24.58 -2.83
CA ALA A 399 29.95 23.40 -2.97
C ALA A 399 30.69 23.06 -1.66
N SER A 400 31.05 24.08 -0.87
CA SER A 400 31.77 23.88 0.39
C SER A 400 30.89 23.20 1.45
N ALA A 401 29.61 23.57 1.50
CA ALA A 401 28.63 22.96 2.40
C ALA A 401 27.93 21.73 1.79
N GLY A 402 28.22 21.37 0.54
CA GLY A 402 27.55 20.29 -0.19
C GLY A 402 26.05 20.53 -0.41
N ARG A 403 25.63 21.80 -0.53
CA ARG A 403 24.22 22.19 -0.67
C ARG A 403 23.93 22.69 -2.07
N TYR A 404 22.80 22.25 -2.62
CA TYR A 404 22.29 22.74 -3.89
C TYR A 404 20.78 22.94 -3.82
N ARG A 405 20.32 23.99 -4.49
CA ARG A 405 18.91 24.31 -4.68
C ARG A 405 18.73 24.78 -6.11
N GLY A 406 17.83 24.14 -6.84
CA GLY A 406 17.46 24.53 -8.19
C GLY A 406 15.95 24.60 -8.30
N ALA A 407 15.42 25.59 -8.99
CA ALA A 407 14.01 25.66 -9.35
C ALA A 407 13.85 26.10 -10.80
N VAL A 408 12.93 25.45 -11.50
CA VAL A 408 12.61 25.71 -12.90
C VAL A 408 11.27 26.41 -12.99
N LEU A 409 11.22 27.54 -13.67
CA LEU A 409 10.00 28.26 -13.98
C LEU A 409 9.80 28.35 -15.49
N VAL A 410 8.55 28.23 -15.92
CA VAL A 410 8.13 28.47 -17.30
C VAL A 410 7.00 29.49 -17.24
N ASP A 411 7.17 30.62 -17.92
CA ASP A 411 6.27 31.78 -17.84
C ASP A 411 6.02 32.26 -16.39
N GLY A 412 7.06 32.22 -15.55
CA GLY A 412 6.98 32.56 -14.13
C GLY A 412 6.28 31.53 -13.24
N ARG A 413 5.82 30.40 -13.82
CA ARG A 413 5.17 29.31 -13.10
C ARG A 413 6.15 28.22 -12.72
N LEU A 414 6.17 27.83 -11.45
CA LEU A 414 7.04 26.76 -10.95
C LEU A 414 6.71 25.41 -11.63
N GLN A 415 7.70 24.79 -12.26
CA GLN A 415 7.60 23.46 -12.86
C GLN A 415 8.28 22.39 -12.02
N ALA A 416 9.42 22.70 -11.40
CA ALA A 416 10.13 21.80 -10.53
C ALA A 416 11.02 22.54 -9.53
N CYS A 417 11.32 21.91 -8.40
CA CYS A 417 12.41 22.34 -7.51
C CYS A 417 13.12 21.17 -6.85
N LEU A 418 14.46 21.22 -6.85
CA LEU A 418 15.37 20.24 -6.28
C LEU A 418 16.11 20.88 -5.10
N PHE A 419 16.15 20.19 -3.97
CA PHE A 419 16.94 20.57 -2.81
C PHE A 419 17.85 19.42 -2.42
N VAL A 420 19.13 19.70 -2.22
CA VAL A 420 20.16 18.73 -1.84
C VAL A 420 21.00 19.27 -0.69
N ALA A 421 21.35 18.39 0.24
CA ALA A 421 22.21 18.66 1.38
C ALA A 421 23.00 17.39 1.80
N PRO A 422 24.12 17.52 2.53
CA PRO A 422 24.83 16.36 3.07
C PRO A 422 24.07 15.65 4.20
N SER A 423 23.06 16.29 4.79
CA SER A 423 22.23 15.74 5.87
C SER A 423 20.75 15.72 5.48
N HIS A 424 19.94 15.00 6.26
CA HIS A 424 18.48 14.93 6.07
C HIS A 424 17.74 16.21 6.50
N GLU A 425 18.47 17.23 6.98
CA GLU A 425 17.94 18.56 7.33
C GLU A 425 17.65 19.38 6.06
N LEU A 426 16.50 19.08 5.47
CA LEU A 426 16.02 19.68 4.24
C LEU A 426 14.74 20.48 4.51
N PRO A 427 14.44 21.53 3.71
CA PRO A 427 13.23 22.32 3.87
C PRO A 427 11.95 21.50 3.93
N LEU A 428 10.96 21.98 4.68
CA LEU A 428 9.66 21.32 4.78
C LEU A 428 8.94 21.34 3.43
N ARG A 429 8.44 20.17 2.99
CA ARG A 429 7.85 20.03 1.64
C ARG A 429 6.47 20.70 1.54
N GLY A 430 5.74 20.85 2.64
CA GLY A 430 4.37 21.34 2.64
C GLY A 430 4.21 22.74 2.05
N TRP A 431 5.03 23.71 2.47
CA TRP A 431 4.96 25.08 1.94
C TRP A 431 5.45 25.15 0.49
N LEU A 432 6.49 24.37 0.13
CA LEU A 432 7.01 24.28 -1.23
C LEU A 432 5.98 23.69 -2.20
N ALA A 433 5.28 22.62 -1.81
CA ALA A 433 4.19 22.05 -2.59
C ALA A 433 3.06 23.07 -2.80
N GLY A 434 2.82 23.95 -1.82
CA GLY A 434 1.88 25.07 -1.95
C GLY A 434 2.20 26.03 -3.09
N LEU A 435 3.48 26.26 -3.42
CA LEU A 435 3.90 27.12 -4.52
C LEU A 435 3.47 26.59 -5.89
N PHE A 436 3.24 25.29 -6.04
CA PHE A 436 2.78 24.71 -7.31
C PHE A 436 1.34 25.11 -7.65
N ALA A 437 0.56 25.62 -6.70
CA ALA A 437 -0.76 26.18 -6.95
C ALA A 437 -0.73 27.61 -7.49
N VAL A 438 0.40 28.32 -7.35
CA VAL A 438 0.58 29.69 -7.80
C VAL A 438 0.83 29.70 -9.32
N GLN A 439 0.18 30.62 -10.04
CA GLN A 439 0.34 30.74 -11.49
C GLN A 439 1.62 31.48 -11.88
N ASN A 440 1.97 32.54 -11.17
CA ASN A 440 3.21 33.28 -11.38
C ASN A 440 3.83 33.63 -10.03
N LEU A 441 5.07 33.21 -9.80
CA LEU A 441 5.76 33.46 -8.54
C LEU A 441 6.23 34.91 -8.44
N ASP A 442 5.87 35.61 -7.38
CA ASP A 442 6.42 36.94 -7.10
C ASP A 442 7.89 36.87 -6.66
N SER A 443 8.55 38.03 -6.59
CA SER A 443 9.97 38.12 -6.20
C SER A 443 10.25 37.58 -4.80
N ALA A 444 9.31 37.70 -3.86
CA ALA A 444 9.48 37.20 -2.50
C ALA A 444 9.41 35.66 -2.48
N GLN A 445 8.49 35.06 -3.22
CA GLN A 445 8.35 33.62 -3.37
C GLN A 445 9.56 33.01 -4.10
N ARG A 446 10.05 33.68 -5.14
CA ARG A 446 11.31 33.31 -5.83
C ARG A 446 12.50 33.34 -4.86
N ALA A 447 12.62 34.39 -4.05
CA ALA A 447 13.67 34.48 -3.02
C ALA A 447 13.53 33.38 -1.95
N SER A 448 12.31 33.02 -1.55
CA SER A 448 12.05 31.92 -0.61
C SER A 448 12.49 30.56 -1.13
N LEU A 449 12.31 30.28 -2.43
CA LEU A 449 12.83 29.06 -3.06
C LEU A 449 14.35 28.96 -2.92
N LEU A 450 15.08 30.03 -3.26
CA LEU A 450 16.54 30.09 -3.13
C LEU A 450 16.99 30.00 -1.67
N ALA A 451 16.28 30.67 -0.76
CA ALA A 451 16.57 30.64 0.67
C ALA A 451 16.23 29.29 1.34
N GLY A 452 15.39 28.46 0.71
CA GLY A 452 14.93 27.19 1.27
C GLY A 452 14.09 27.36 2.54
N ARG A 453 13.40 28.49 2.69
CA ARG A 453 12.54 28.78 3.84
C ARG A 453 11.33 29.62 3.40
N PRO A 454 10.16 29.46 4.04
CA PRO A 454 8.98 30.25 3.70
C PRO A 454 9.25 31.74 3.88
N GLY A 455 8.65 32.56 3.01
CA GLY A 455 8.72 34.02 3.09
C GLY A 455 7.83 34.59 4.21
N GLN A 456 8.05 35.85 4.60
CA GLN A 456 7.17 36.52 5.56
C GLN A 456 5.71 36.49 5.05
N GLY A 457 4.81 35.87 5.82
CA GLY A 457 3.38 35.74 5.48
C GLY A 457 2.94 34.38 4.92
N GLN A 458 3.86 33.51 4.47
CA GLN A 458 3.52 32.12 4.12
C GLN A 458 3.45 31.26 5.38
N ARG A 459 2.27 30.75 5.72
CA ARG A 459 2.08 29.88 6.89
C ARG A 459 2.65 28.49 6.60
N ASP A 460 3.77 28.17 7.24
CA ASP A 460 4.23 26.79 7.36
C ASP A 460 3.24 26.02 8.25
N GLN A 461 2.45 25.15 7.65
CA GLN A 461 1.49 24.32 8.37
C GLN A 461 2.17 23.16 9.12
N GLY A 462 3.46 22.92 8.92
CA GLY A 462 4.18 21.78 9.48
C GLY A 462 3.75 20.46 8.85
N ARG A 463 4.19 19.34 9.45
CA ARG A 463 3.78 17.99 9.00
C ARG A 463 2.26 17.81 9.13
N ILE A 464 1.64 17.12 8.19
CA ILE A 464 0.20 16.83 8.25
C ILE A 464 -0.06 15.91 9.45
N VAL A 465 -1.02 16.30 10.28
CA VAL A 465 -1.50 15.52 11.44
C VAL A 465 -2.89 14.94 11.15
N CYS A 466 -3.79 15.74 10.55
CA CYS A 466 -5.09 15.26 10.12
C CYS A 466 -5.16 15.10 8.61
N ALA A 467 -4.98 13.87 8.11
CA ALA A 467 -5.03 13.59 6.66
C ALA A 467 -6.41 13.86 6.02
N CYS A 468 -7.52 13.66 6.76
CA CYS A 468 -8.87 13.81 6.22
C CYS A 468 -9.16 15.23 5.71
N PHE A 469 -8.74 16.23 6.50
CA PHE A 469 -8.95 17.64 6.23
C PHE A 469 -7.65 18.39 5.91
N GLY A 470 -6.52 17.69 5.88
CA GLY A 470 -5.24 18.23 5.50
C GLY A 470 -4.64 19.24 6.48
N VAL A 471 -4.95 19.12 7.78
CA VAL A 471 -4.50 20.04 8.84
C VAL A 471 -3.11 19.64 9.35
N GLY A 472 -2.19 20.61 9.38
CA GLY A 472 -0.80 20.40 9.82
C GLY A 472 -0.53 20.79 11.27
N LEU A 473 0.61 20.29 11.78
CA LEU A 473 1.09 20.46 13.15
C LEU A 473 1.14 21.92 13.60
N ASN A 474 1.76 22.81 12.82
CA ASN A 474 1.93 24.20 13.24
C ASN A 474 0.58 24.94 13.25
N THR A 475 -0.33 24.60 12.34
CA THR A 475 -1.72 25.12 12.35
C THR A 475 -2.44 24.68 13.62
N LEU A 476 -2.26 23.43 14.04
CA LEU A 476 -2.84 22.92 15.28
C LEU A 476 -2.23 23.62 16.50
N THR A 477 -0.90 23.68 16.61
CA THR A 477 -0.21 24.34 17.72
C THR A 477 -0.59 25.82 17.82
N ALA A 478 -0.66 26.53 16.69
CA ALA A 478 -1.11 27.93 16.67
C ALA A 478 -2.54 28.06 17.17
N ALA A 479 -3.49 27.26 16.65
CA ALA A 479 -4.88 27.32 17.10
C ALA A 479 -5.05 26.93 18.57
N ILE A 480 -4.31 25.92 19.06
CA ILE A 480 -4.32 25.51 20.47
C ILE A 480 -3.87 26.68 21.36
N ARG A 481 -2.79 27.38 21.00
CA ARG A 481 -2.29 28.54 21.78
C ARG A 481 -3.22 29.74 21.69
N GLU A 482 -3.58 30.14 20.47
CA GLU A 482 -4.33 31.37 20.21
C GLU A 482 -5.78 31.28 20.71
N GLN A 483 -6.40 30.10 20.60
CA GLN A 483 -7.80 29.88 20.99
C GLN A 483 -7.94 29.07 22.30
N GLN A 484 -6.83 28.78 22.98
CA GLN A 484 -6.80 28.05 24.26
C GLN A 484 -7.58 26.71 24.23
N LEU A 485 -7.37 25.92 23.17
CA LEU A 485 -8.13 24.69 22.93
C LEU A 485 -7.60 23.55 23.81
N THR A 486 -8.41 23.10 24.78
CA THR A 486 -8.00 22.08 25.77
C THR A 486 -8.49 20.66 25.48
N THR A 487 -9.28 20.47 24.41
CA THR A 487 -9.82 19.15 24.05
C THR A 487 -9.75 18.89 22.55
N PRO A 488 -9.62 17.62 22.10
CA PRO A 488 -9.71 17.28 20.68
C PRO A 488 -11.03 17.71 20.03
N GLN A 489 -12.13 17.72 20.78
CA GLN A 489 -13.44 18.18 20.31
C GLN A 489 -13.42 19.69 19.99
N ALA A 490 -12.80 20.51 20.83
CA ALA A 490 -12.65 21.94 20.58
C ALA A 490 -11.78 22.21 19.34
N ILE A 491 -10.69 21.46 19.17
CA ILE A 491 -9.90 21.46 17.93
C ILE A 491 -10.74 21.04 16.72
N GLY A 492 -11.62 20.05 16.89
CA GLY A 492 -12.54 19.59 15.86
C GLY A 492 -13.54 20.67 15.42
N VAL A 493 -14.05 21.49 16.34
CA VAL A 493 -14.91 22.63 16.00
C VAL A 493 -14.13 23.69 15.22
N ALA A 494 -12.92 24.04 15.68
CA ALA A 494 -12.11 25.10 15.07
C ALA A 494 -11.53 24.73 13.69
N LEU A 495 -11.05 23.50 13.54
CA LEU A 495 -10.21 23.07 12.41
C LEU A 495 -10.72 21.81 11.70
N LYS A 496 -11.83 21.21 12.14
CA LYS A 496 -12.34 19.91 11.68
C LYS A 496 -11.42 18.72 12.00
N ALA A 497 -10.23 18.94 12.53
CA ALA A 497 -9.30 17.86 12.85
C ALA A 497 -9.90 16.94 13.94
N GLY A 498 -9.88 15.63 13.68
CA GLY A 498 -10.43 14.62 14.60
C GLY A 498 -11.91 14.28 14.41
N THR A 499 -12.66 15.00 13.56
CA THR A 499 -14.13 14.82 13.46
C THR A 499 -14.60 13.80 12.44
N ASN A 500 -13.75 13.39 11.49
CA ASN A 500 -14.15 12.45 10.42
C ASN A 500 -13.84 10.99 10.77
N CYS A 501 -12.55 10.63 10.86
CA CYS A 501 -12.14 9.24 11.13
C CYS A 501 -11.58 9.02 12.55
N GLY A 502 -11.40 10.08 13.35
CA GLY A 502 -10.85 10.02 14.70
C GLY A 502 -9.36 9.63 14.84
N SER A 503 -8.68 9.24 13.76
CA SER A 503 -7.30 8.69 13.84
C SER A 503 -6.23 9.63 14.38
N CYS A 504 -6.36 10.94 14.15
CA CYS A 504 -5.40 11.93 14.64
C CYS A 504 -5.68 12.31 16.11
N VAL A 505 -6.79 11.86 16.71
CA VAL A 505 -7.20 12.23 18.07
C VAL A 505 -6.14 11.89 19.14
N PRO A 506 -5.47 10.72 19.13
CA PRO A 506 -4.39 10.45 20.09
C PRO A 506 -3.27 11.49 20.01
N GLU A 507 -2.86 11.85 18.79
CA GLU A 507 -1.83 12.86 18.56
C GLU A 507 -2.31 14.26 18.94
N LEU A 508 -3.58 14.61 18.66
CA LEU A 508 -4.17 15.87 19.12
C LEU A 508 -4.11 15.99 20.66
N ARG A 509 -4.35 14.90 21.39
CA ARG A 509 -4.21 14.89 22.87
C ARG A 509 -2.77 15.15 23.30
N GLN A 510 -1.79 14.53 22.64
CA GLN A 510 -0.38 14.78 22.92
C GLN A 510 0.02 16.24 22.62
N LEU A 511 -0.49 16.82 21.54
CA LEU A 511 -0.21 18.21 21.19
C LEU A 511 -0.80 19.18 22.23
N ILE A 512 -2.00 18.90 22.74
CA ILE A 512 -2.61 19.70 23.82
C ILE A 512 -1.75 19.67 25.09
N THR A 513 -1.16 18.53 25.45
CA THR A 513 -0.30 18.45 26.65
C THR A 513 1.09 19.06 26.43
N GLN A 514 1.53 19.22 25.19
CA GLN A 514 2.85 19.76 24.83
C GLN A 514 2.86 21.25 24.49
N THR A 515 1.69 21.84 24.23
CA THR A 515 1.53 23.21 23.69
C THR A 515 1.02 24.15 24.74
#